data_AF-A0A0K8PXD6-F1
#
_entry.id   AF-A0A0K8PXD6-F1
#
_cell.length_a   1.000
_cell.length_b   1.000
_cell.length_c   1.000
_cell.angle_alpha   90.00
_cell.angle_beta   90.00
_cell.angle_gamma   90.00
#
_symmetry.space_group_name_H-M   'P 1'
#
loop_
_entity.id
_entity.type
_entity.pdbx_description
1 polymer ?
#
loop_
_entity_poly.entity_id
_entity_poly.type
_entity_poly.pdbx_seq_one_letter_code
_entity_poly.pdbx_strand_id
1 'polypeptide(L)' 'MSVDRVEEVDGGDGGETVATMGASALRYYSVAPGVRLNVRSGPGTGYTVVRVLPEGARVAIFCQTPGTTVSGP' A
#
# COMPACT_ATOMS: atom_id res chain seq x y z
N MET A 1 19.77 45.72 27.13
CA MET A 1 19.58 44.50 27.95
C MET A 1 19.80 43.32 27.03
N SER A 2 20.78 42.50 27.42
CA SER A 2 21.47 41.38 26.76
C SER A 2 21.14 41.02 25.32
N VAL A 3 22.15 41.21 24.47
CA VAL A 3 22.49 40.25 23.42
C VAL A 3 23.33 39.15 24.06
N ASP A 4 23.01 37.90 23.77
CA ASP A 4 23.92 36.77 23.95
C ASP A 4 23.87 35.94 22.67
N ARG A 5 25.05 35.83 22.05
CA ARG A 5 25.41 35.09 20.84
C ARG A 5 25.99 33.74 21.27
N VAL A 6 26.10 32.84 20.28
CA VAL A 6 27.10 31.75 20.13
C VAL A 6 26.50 30.35 20.44
N GLU A 7 26.63 29.30 19.61
CA GLU A 7 27.56 29.02 18.51
C GLU A 7 26.90 28.31 17.31
N GLU A 8 27.42 28.65 16.14
CA GLU A 8 27.46 27.82 14.95
C GLU A 8 28.39 26.62 15.21
N VAL A 9 27.97 25.42 14.84
CA VAL A 9 28.91 24.33 14.56
C VAL A 9 28.73 23.96 13.09
N ASP A 10 29.67 24.44 12.28
CA ASP A 10 29.96 23.89 10.96
C ASP A 10 31.00 22.77 11.15
N GLY A 11 30.78 21.65 10.48
CA GLY A 11 31.64 20.48 10.56
C GLY A 11 31.05 19.34 9.75
N GLY A 12 31.04 19.51 8.42
CA GLY A 12 30.68 18.45 7.49
C GLY A 12 31.69 17.29 7.53
N ASP A 13 31.19 16.08 7.31
CA ASP A 13 31.66 15.12 6.30
C ASP A 13 30.89 13.80 6.46
N GLY A 14 30.67 13.11 5.34
CA GLY A 14 30.08 11.78 5.32
C GLY A 14 28.72 11.78 4.64
N GLY A 15 28.74 11.88 3.31
CA GLY A 15 27.61 11.51 2.49
C GLY A 15 27.18 10.07 2.80
N GLU A 16 26.16 9.92 3.62
CA GLU A 16 25.33 8.74 3.61
C GLU A 16 24.08 9.13 2.83
N THR A 17 24.05 8.74 1.56
CA THR A 17 22.80 8.69 0.82
C THR A 17 21.94 7.64 1.52
N VAL A 18 21.24 8.05 2.56
CA VAL A 18 20.14 7.27 3.11
C VAL A 18 19.15 7.23 1.96
N ALA A 19 19.16 6.11 1.23
CA ALA A 19 18.20 5.87 0.18
C ALA A 19 16.84 6.12 0.79
N THR A 20 16.19 7.21 0.39
CA THR A 20 14.78 7.46 0.71
C THR A 20 14.03 6.27 0.14
N MET A 21 13.78 5.27 0.99
CA MET A 21 12.86 4.19 0.69
C MET A 21 11.52 4.87 0.49
N GLY A 22 11.19 5.14 -0.76
CA GLY A 22 9.91 5.74 -1.12
C GLY A 22 8.83 4.88 -0.52
N ALA A 23 8.09 5.42 0.45
CA ALA A 23 6.92 4.73 0.98
C ALA A 23 6.00 4.45 -0.21
N SER A 24 5.81 3.16 -0.54
CA SER A 24 4.80 2.79 -1.52
C SER A 24 3.46 3.20 -0.94
N ALA A 25 2.90 4.29 -1.45
CA ALA A 25 1.59 4.73 -1.01
C ALA A 25 0.59 3.62 -1.34
N LEU A 26 0.10 2.93 -0.31
CA LEU A 26 -0.92 1.89 -0.46
C LEU A 26 -2.16 2.53 -1.09
N ARG A 27 -2.40 2.21 -2.36
CA ARG A 27 -3.58 2.68 -3.07
C ARG A 27 -4.75 1.77 -2.74
N TYR A 28 -5.80 2.38 -2.21
CA TYR A 28 -7.07 1.71 -1.96
C TYR A 28 -8.00 1.88 -3.15
N TYR A 29 -8.63 0.78 -3.55
CA TYR A 29 -9.58 0.72 -4.66
C TYR A 29 -10.96 0.39 -4.13
N SER A 30 -11.98 1.08 -4.64
CA SER A 30 -13.37 0.76 -4.38
C SER A 30 -13.81 -0.49 -5.14
N VAL A 31 -14.54 -1.36 -4.46
CA VAL A 31 -15.22 -2.50 -5.07
C VAL A 31 -16.44 -2.04 -5.88
N ALA A 32 -16.86 -2.84 -6.86
CA ALA A 32 -18.06 -2.59 -7.65
C ALA A 32 -19.31 -2.38 -6.75
N PRO A 33 -20.15 -1.37 -7.02
CA PRO A 33 -21.34 -1.10 -6.22
C PRO A 33 -22.33 -2.29 -6.25
N GLY A 34 -22.96 -2.59 -5.11
CA GLY A 34 -24.01 -3.62 -5.01
C GLY A 34 -23.53 -5.07 -5.14
N VAL A 35 -22.21 -5.31 -5.17
CA VAL A 35 -21.64 -6.66 -5.28
C VAL A 35 -20.78 -6.98 -4.05
N ARG A 36 -20.93 -8.21 -3.55
CA ARG A 36 -20.07 -8.78 -2.50
C ARG A 36 -18.92 -9.55 -3.15
N LEU A 37 -17.70 -9.39 -2.65
CA LEU A 37 -16.53 -10.09 -3.18
C LEU A 37 -16.12 -11.27 -2.31
N ASN A 38 -15.78 -12.39 -2.96
CA ASN A 38 -15.18 -13.54 -2.32
C ASN A 38 -13.66 -13.46 -2.43
N VAL A 39 -12.97 -13.32 -1.30
CA VAL A 39 -11.51 -13.39 -1.20
C VAL A 39 -11.12 -14.85 -1.20
N ARG A 40 -10.24 -15.24 -2.12
CA ARG A 40 -9.72 -16.61 -2.24
C ARG A 40 -8.27 -16.67 -1.81
N SER A 41 -7.82 -17.85 -1.40
CA SER A 41 -6.43 -18.10 -0.98
C SER A 41 -5.40 -18.04 -2.12
N GLY A 42 -5.86 -18.05 -3.38
CA GLY A 42 -4.99 -17.96 -4.54
C GLY A 42 -5.67 -17.26 -5.72
N PRO A 43 -4.94 -17.11 -6.85
CA PRO A 43 -5.33 -16.25 -7.97
C PRO A 43 -6.44 -16.84 -8.87
N GLY A 44 -7.01 -18.00 -8.53
CA GLY A 44 -7.99 -18.71 -9.35
C GLY A 44 -9.28 -19.08 -8.62
N THR A 45 -10.30 -19.49 -9.37
CA THR A 45 -11.62 -19.88 -8.83
C THR A 45 -11.64 -21.23 -8.11
N GLY A 46 -10.64 -22.09 -8.34
CA GLY A 46 -10.49 -23.38 -7.64
C GLY A 46 -9.96 -23.28 -6.20
N TYR A 47 -9.43 -22.11 -5.80
CA TYR A 47 -8.94 -21.88 -4.44
C TYR A 47 -10.10 -21.65 -3.47
N THR A 48 -9.94 -22.08 -2.22
CA THR A 48 -10.95 -21.92 -1.19
C THR A 48 -11.20 -20.44 -0.87
N VAL A 49 -12.45 -20.11 -0.54
CA VAL A 49 -12.84 -18.77 -0.07
C VAL A 49 -12.40 -18.63 1.38
N VAL A 50 -11.60 -17.60 1.66
CA VAL A 50 -11.07 -17.31 3.00
C VAL A 50 -11.84 -16.20 3.70
N ARG A 51 -12.46 -15.30 2.93
CA ARG A 51 -13.23 -14.16 3.46
C ARG A 51 -14.24 -13.69 2.42
N VAL A 52 -15.33 -13.07 2.89
CA VAL A 52 -16.27 -12.34 2.04
C VAL A 52 -16.22 -10.87 2.43
N LEU A 53 -16.00 -9.99 1.46
CA LEU A 53 -16.05 -8.55 1.64
C LEU A 53 -17.48 -8.03 1.42
N PRO A 54 -17.97 -7.14 2.29
CA PRO A 54 -19.26 -6.48 2.10
C PRO A 54 -19.22 -5.53 0.90
N GLU A 55 -20.40 -5.08 0.47
CA GLU A 55 -20.53 -4.01 -0.52
C GLU A 55 -19.86 -2.71 -0.04
N GLY A 56 -19.32 -1.93 -0.98
CA GLY A 56 -18.64 -0.67 -0.66
C GLY A 56 -17.28 -0.82 0.04
N ALA A 57 -16.78 -2.05 0.21
CA ALA A 57 -15.45 -2.29 0.75
C ALA A 57 -14.35 -1.64 -0.11
N ARG A 58 -13.24 -1.29 0.53
CA ARG A 58 -12.02 -0.81 -0.13
C ARG A 58 -10.89 -1.80 0.07
N VAL A 59 -10.13 -2.07 -0.98
CA VAL A 59 -9.02 -3.02 -0.98
C VAL A 59 -7.71 -2.35 -1.37
N ALA A 60 -6.64 -2.64 -0.65
CA ALA A 60 -5.29 -2.28 -1.07
C ALA A 60 -4.69 -3.42 -1.91
N ILE A 61 -3.96 -3.08 -2.96
CA ILE A 61 -3.27 -4.06 -3.80
C ILE A 61 -1.80 -4.05 -3.41
N PHE A 62 -1.33 -5.15 -2.82
CA PHE A 62 0.08 -5.32 -2.44
C PHE A 62 0.89 -5.91 -3.60
N CYS A 63 0.37 -6.95 -4.25
CA CYS A 63 0.97 -7.61 -5.41
C CYS A 63 -0.15 -8.14 -6.33
N GLN A 64 0.20 -8.45 -7.57
CA GLN A 64 -0.69 -9.08 -8.54
C GLN A 64 -0.02 -10.31 -9.15
N THR A 65 -0.82 -11.35 -9.42
CA THR A 65 -0.37 -12.58 -10.08
C THR A 65 -1.45 -13.00 -11.07
N PRO A 66 -1.09 -13.41 -12.30
CA PRO A 66 -2.05 -13.89 -13.28
C PRO A 66 -2.88 -15.06 -12.72
N GLY A 67 -4.18 -15.00 -12.95
CA GLY A 67 -5.17 -15.95 -12.46
C GLY A 67 -5.93 -16.64 -13.58
N THR A 68 -7.00 -17.32 -13.21
CA THR A 68 -7.96 -17.85 -14.18
C THR A 68 -8.73 -16.71 -14.84
N THR A 69 -8.93 -16.76 -16.16
CA THR A 69 -9.86 -15.85 -16.84
C THR A 69 -11.29 -16.10 -16.37
N VAL A 70 -12.00 -15.05 -15.98
CA VAL A 70 -13.39 -15.12 -15.52
C VAL A 70 -14.20 -14.04 -16.25
N SER A 71 -15.38 -14.41 -16.75
CA SER A 71 -16.34 -13.43 -17.26
C SER A 71 -17.25 -12.97 -16.12
N GLY A 72 -17.42 -11.65 -15.99
CA GLY A 72 -18.39 -11.06 -15.06
C GLY A 72 -19.83 -11.14 -15.60
N PRO A 73 -20.84 -10.95 -14.74
CA PRO A 73 -22.22 -10.67 -15.15
C PRO A 73 -22.34 -9.34 -15.91
#